data_AF-A0A8S3EWJ4-F1
#
_entry.id   AF-A0A8S3EWJ4-F1
#
_cell.length_a   1.000
_cell.length_b   1.000
_cell.length_c   1.000
_cell.angle_alpha   90.00
_cell.angle_beta   90.00
_cell.angle_gamma   90.00
#
_symmetry.space_group_name_H-M   'P 1'
#
loop_
_entity.id
_entity.type
_entity.pdbx_description
1 polymer ?
#
loop_
_entity_poly.entity_id
_entity_poly.type
_entity_poly.pdbx_seq_one_letter_code
_entity_poly.pdbx_strand_id
1 'polypeptide(L)'
;MLVIIFLVGENGKVYEGRGWNRQAAHSPGWNDDAFGICIMGDFRTASPNEKALNAVQDYYIITHRQSQRPGYTECPGNSTMDVVNKWPRYCSFQNPGTPLDANETLLSLANNFCGKEVPSPSSASTYFITPVILFFLLLIYA
;
A
#
# COMPACT_ATOMS: atom_id res chain seq x y z
N MET A 1 8.14 -12.51 -9.48
CA MET A 1 6.94 -12.18 -10.28
C MET A 1 6.17 -11.13 -9.51
N LEU A 2 5.88 -9.97 -10.10
CA LEU A 2 5.05 -8.93 -9.48
C LEU A 2 3.60 -9.17 -9.92
N VAL A 3 2.70 -9.43 -8.96
CA VAL A 3 1.27 -9.50 -9.23
C VAL A 3 0.57 -8.37 -8.50
N ILE A 4 0.14 -7.40 -9.30
CA ILE A 4 -0.50 -6.15 -8.89
C ILE A 4 -2.02 -6.28 -9.00
N ILE A 5 -2.74 -5.71 -8.05
CA ILE A 5 -4.21 -5.76 -8.01
C ILE A 5 -4.82 -4.64 -8.87
N PHE A 6 -4.28 -3.42 -8.81
CA PHE A 6 -4.70 -2.29 -9.65
C PHE A 6 -3.54 -1.48 -10.19
N LEU A 7 -3.70 -0.91 -11.38
CA LEU A 7 -2.76 0.04 -11.96
C LEU A 7 -3.41 1.41 -12.10
N VAL A 8 -2.65 2.48 -11.95
CA VAL A 8 -3.12 3.86 -12.15
C VAL A 8 -2.31 4.48 -13.26
N GLY A 9 -2.98 5.02 -14.27
CA GLY A 9 -2.30 5.77 -15.32
C GLY A 9 -2.17 7.24 -14.96
N GLU A 10 -1.21 7.91 -15.58
CA GLU A 10 -1.08 9.38 -15.60
C GLU A 10 -2.32 10.09 -16.17
N ASN A 11 -3.27 9.37 -16.76
CA ASN A 11 -4.58 9.92 -17.13
C ASN A 11 -5.59 9.94 -15.97
N GLY A 12 -5.20 9.53 -14.76
CA GLY A 12 -6.06 9.43 -13.57
C GLY A 12 -7.00 8.23 -13.57
N LYS A 13 -6.90 7.32 -14.55
CA LYS A 13 -7.74 6.13 -14.61
C LYS A 13 -7.10 4.98 -13.83
N VAL A 14 -7.95 4.21 -13.15
CA VAL A 14 -7.60 2.96 -12.48
C VAL A 14 -7.92 1.79 -13.42
N TYR A 15 -6.99 0.86 -13.56
CA TYR A 15 -7.10 -0.34 -14.37
C TYR A 15 -7.05 -1.55 -13.42
N GLU A 16 -7.99 -2.45 -13.58
CA GLU A 16 -8.03 -3.69 -12.82
C GLU A 16 -6.93 -4.65 -13.30
N GLY A 17 -6.08 -5.08 -12.37
CA GLY A 17 -5.10 -6.14 -12.56
C GLY A 17 -5.70 -7.48 -12.13
N ARG A 18 -5.20 -8.05 -11.02
CA ARG A 18 -5.74 -9.31 -10.48
C ARG A 18 -7.17 -9.18 -9.93
N GLY A 19 -7.60 -7.96 -9.64
CA GLY A 19 -8.95 -7.67 -9.18
C GLY A 19 -9.22 -7.99 -7.71
N TRP A 20 -10.43 -7.65 -7.29
CA TRP A 20 -10.87 -7.80 -5.90
C TRP A 20 -10.85 -9.26 -5.42
N ASN A 21 -10.68 -9.46 -4.11
CA ASN A 21 -10.71 -10.76 -3.44
C ASN A 21 -9.70 -11.79 -3.98
N ARG A 22 -8.58 -11.32 -4.56
CA ARG A 22 -7.47 -12.15 -5.02
C ARG A 22 -6.20 -11.78 -4.27
N GLN A 23 -5.48 -12.79 -3.80
CA GLN A 23 -4.17 -12.62 -3.19
C GLN A 23 -3.21 -11.93 -4.17
N ALA A 24 -2.47 -10.94 -3.71
CA ALA A 24 -1.46 -10.29 -4.52
C ALA A 24 -0.16 -11.13 -4.55
N ALA A 25 0.86 -10.71 -5.29
CA ALA A 25 2.20 -11.28 -5.17
C ALA A 25 3.23 -10.23 -5.55
N HIS A 26 3.27 -9.13 -4.80
CA HIS A 26 4.14 -7.98 -5.11
C HIS A 26 4.92 -7.48 -3.89
N SER A 27 4.47 -7.81 -2.68
CA SER A 27 5.15 -7.45 -1.44
C SER A 27 5.08 -8.63 -0.46
N PRO A 28 6.19 -9.36 -0.23
CA PRO A 28 6.21 -10.41 0.78
C PRO A 28 5.84 -9.82 2.15
N GLY A 29 4.83 -10.38 2.85
CA GLY A 29 4.51 -10.03 4.24
C GLY A 29 3.11 -9.55 4.68
N TRP A 30 2.15 -9.04 3.92
CA TRP A 30 2.16 -8.52 2.57
C TRP A 30 0.86 -8.78 1.81
N ASN A 31 0.91 -9.86 1.04
CA ASN A 31 -0.02 -10.13 -0.05
C ASN A 31 -1.43 -10.57 0.39
N ASP A 32 -1.60 -10.93 1.65
CA ASP A 32 -2.86 -11.43 2.23
C ASP A 32 -3.64 -10.33 2.94
N ASP A 33 -2.93 -9.35 3.49
CA ASP A 33 -3.54 -8.34 4.36
C ASP A 33 -3.86 -7.05 3.63
N ALA A 34 -3.45 -6.92 2.35
CA ALA A 34 -3.75 -5.72 1.58
C ALA A 34 -3.76 -5.84 0.05
N PHE A 35 -4.29 -4.78 -0.54
CA PHE A 35 -4.30 -4.56 -1.98
C PHE A 35 -3.05 -3.81 -2.44
N GLY A 36 -2.50 -4.26 -3.57
CA GLY A 36 -1.35 -3.62 -4.21
C GLY A 36 -1.75 -2.77 -5.40
N ILE A 37 -1.30 -1.52 -5.42
CA ILE A 37 -1.57 -0.57 -6.51
C ILE A 37 -0.27 -0.02 -7.08
N CYS A 38 -0.25 0.18 -8.39
CA CYS A 38 0.93 0.68 -9.09
C CYS A 38 0.53 1.86 -9.98
N ILE A 39 1.00 3.06 -9.68
CA ILE A 39 1.01 4.13 -10.68
C ILE A 39 2.05 3.74 -11.73
N MET A 40 1.64 3.71 -12.98
CA MET A 40 2.47 3.30 -14.10
C MET A 40 3.46 4.40 -14.45
N GLY A 41 4.74 4.15 -14.21
CA GLY A 41 5.83 5.07 -14.56
C GLY A 41 7.12 4.78 -13.80
N ASP A 42 8.15 5.57 -14.10
CA ASP A 42 9.39 5.64 -13.33
C ASP A 42 9.44 6.98 -12.62
N PHE A 43 9.34 6.94 -11.30
CA PHE A 43 9.21 8.13 -10.47
C PHE A 43 10.41 8.34 -9.53
N ARG A 44 11.58 7.85 -9.95
CA ARG A 44 12.83 8.08 -9.21
C ARG A 44 13.23 9.55 -9.20
N THR A 45 12.98 10.26 -10.30
CA THR A 45 13.43 11.65 -10.51
C THR A 45 12.31 12.64 -10.84
N ALA A 46 11.08 12.16 -11.05
CA ALA A 46 9.89 12.98 -11.28
C ALA A 46 8.71 12.37 -10.52
N SER A 47 7.84 13.18 -9.93
CA SER A 47 6.63 12.68 -9.28
C SER A 47 5.57 12.29 -10.32
N PRO A 48 4.65 11.37 -9.98
CA PRO A 48 3.43 11.20 -10.77
C PRO A 48 2.66 12.52 -10.87
N ASN A 49 1.88 12.68 -11.93
CA ASN A 49 1.06 13.89 -12.05
C ASN A 49 -0.12 13.90 -11.06
N GLU A 50 -0.72 15.08 -10.90
CA GLU A 50 -1.82 15.28 -9.97
C GLU A 50 -3.01 14.36 -10.23
N LYS A 51 -3.30 13.98 -11.48
CA LYS A 51 -4.42 13.06 -11.77
C LYS A 51 -4.17 11.67 -11.22
N ALA A 52 -2.95 11.16 -11.37
CA ALA A 52 -2.55 9.88 -10.81
C ALA A 52 -2.48 9.93 -9.28
N LEU A 53 -1.96 11.02 -8.71
CA LEU A 53 -1.88 11.21 -7.25
C LEU A 53 -3.27 11.36 -6.62
N ASN A 54 -4.17 12.12 -7.24
CA ASN A 54 -5.54 12.31 -6.77
C ASN A 54 -6.36 11.03 -6.84
N ALA A 55 -6.08 10.17 -7.82
CA ALA A 55 -6.69 8.85 -7.86
C ALA A 55 -6.38 8.09 -6.56
N VAL A 56 -5.21 8.34 -5.94
CA VAL A 56 -4.67 7.59 -4.80
C VAL A 56 -4.71 8.23 -3.42
N GLN A 57 -4.88 9.53 -3.27
CA GLN A 57 -4.69 10.21 -1.98
C GLN A 57 -5.69 9.92 -0.85
N ASP A 58 -6.84 9.31 -1.14
CA ASP A 58 -7.95 9.21 -0.18
C ASP A 58 -7.84 8.06 0.83
N TYR A 59 -6.72 7.35 0.83
CA TYR A 59 -6.58 6.07 1.53
C TYR A 59 -5.41 6.07 2.49
N TYR A 60 -5.34 5.06 3.37
CA TYR A 60 -4.19 4.82 4.24
C TYR A 60 -3.12 4.02 3.51
N ILE A 61 -1.88 4.43 3.69
CA ILE A 61 -0.83 4.11 2.72
C ILE A 61 0.45 3.78 3.46
N ILE A 62 1.05 2.68 3.05
CA ILE A 62 2.42 2.32 3.36
C ILE A 62 3.05 2.14 2.00
N THR A 63 4.20 2.71 1.70
CA THR A 63 4.81 2.62 0.36
C THR A 63 5.66 1.36 0.20
N HIS A 64 5.86 0.82 -1.02
CA HIS A 64 6.59 -0.46 -1.21
C HIS A 64 7.94 -0.50 -0.47
N ARG A 65 8.66 0.63 -0.44
CA ARG A 65 9.86 0.87 0.35
C ARG A 65 9.69 0.57 1.85
N GLN A 66 8.56 0.94 2.43
CA GLN A 66 8.23 0.76 3.84
C GLN A 66 7.79 -0.66 4.18
N SER A 67 7.10 -1.39 3.30
CA SER A 67 6.77 -2.82 3.57
C SER A 67 7.98 -3.71 3.73
N GLN A 68 9.08 -3.32 3.07
CA GLN A 68 10.25 -4.15 2.93
C GLN A 68 11.38 -3.62 3.80
N ARG A 69 12.33 -4.49 4.12
CA ARG A 69 13.54 -4.07 4.85
C ARG A 69 14.23 -2.89 4.12
N PRO A 70 14.92 -2.00 4.85
CA PRO A 70 15.65 -0.90 4.23
C PRO A 70 16.59 -1.38 3.12
N GLY A 71 16.56 -0.69 1.98
CA GLY A 71 17.38 -1.03 0.81
C GLY A 71 16.87 -2.18 -0.06
N TYR A 72 15.73 -2.81 0.27
CA TYR A 72 15.17 -3.89 -0.57
C TYR A 72 14.63 -3.38 -1.92
N THR A 73 14.05 -2.19 -1.94
CA THR A 73 13.42 -1.61 -3.13
C THR A 73 13.47 -0.10 -3.11
N GLU A 74 13.64 0.50 -4.29
CA GLU A 74 13.51 1.95 -4.49
C GLU A 74 12.06 2.38 -4.75
N CYS A 75 11.17 1.45 -5.07
CA CYS A 75 9.75 1.73 -5.32
C CYS A 75 9.10 2.40 -4.10
N PRO A 76 8.29 3.46 -4.25
CA PRO A 76 7.72 4.02 -5.49
C PRO A 76 8.57 5.10 -6.18
N GLY A 77 9.86 5.20 -5.87
CA GLY A 77 10.76 6.24 -6.38
C GLY A 77 10.87 7.43 -5.43
N ASN A 78 12.03 8.10 -5.42
CA ASN A 78 12.32 9.17 -4.47
C ASN A 78 11.37 10.36 -4.63
N SER A 79 11.12 10.80 -5.86
CA SER A 79 10.20 11.92 -6.10
C SER A 79 8.76 11.60 -5.71
N THR A 80 8.30 10.35 -5.86
CA THR A 80 7.00 9.94 -5.30
C THR A 80 7.01 9.99 -3.78
N MET A 81 8.07 9.49 -3.14
CA MET A 81 8.18 9.53 -1.68
C MET A 81 8.12 10.96 -1.13
N ASP A 82 8.78 11.91 -1.79
CA ASP A 82 8.80 13.34 -1.39
C ASP A 82 7.42 14.00 -1.39
N VAL A 83 6.46 13.43 -2.14
CA VAL A 83 5.07 13.89 -2.19
C VAL A 83 4.23 13.12 -1.20
N VAL A 84 4.32 11.80 -1.25
CA VAL A 84 3.44 10.88 -0.54
C VAL A 84 3.65 10.94 0.97
N ASN A 85 4.88 11.18 1.44
CA ASN A 85 5.19 11.28 2.87
C ASN A 85 4.53 12.48 3.59
N LYS A 86 3.98 13.44 2.84
CA LYS A 86 3.27 14.61 3.36
C LYS A 86 1.76 14.39 3.48
N TRP A 87 1.26 13.25 3.01
CA TRP A 87 -0.19 13.03 2.94
C TRP A 87 -0.77 12.78 4.32
N PRO A 88 -1.99 13.27 4.60
CA PRO A 88 -2.61 13.11 5.92
C PRO A 88 -2.86 11.65 6.30
N ARG A 89 -2.88 10.74 5.31
CA ARG A 89 -3.08 9.30 5.50
C ARG A 89 -1.81 8.47 5.22
N TYR A 90 -0.65 9.15 5.12
CA TYR A 90 0.65 8.51 5.10
C TYR A 90 0.98 7.89 6.44
N CYS A 91 1.21 6.58 6.43
CA CYS A 91 1.66 5.87 7.61
C CYS A 91 3.18 5.89 7.68
N SER A 92 3.75 6.33 8.80
CA SER A 92 5.21 6.42 8.99
C SER A 92 5.88 5.08 9.33
N PHE A 93 5.18 3.96 9.18
CA PHE A 93 5.69 2.62 9.42
C PHE A 93 6.91 2.30 8.52
N GLN A 94 7.86 1.53 9.02
CA GLN A 94 8.94 0.94 8.22
C GLN A 94 9.19 -0.48 8.74
N ASN A 95 9.24 -1.46 7.83
CA ASN A 95 9.62 -2.83 8.19
C ASN A 95 11.07 -2.80 8.68
N PRO A 96 11.33 -3.25 9.93
CA PRO A 96 12.64 -3.17 10.55
C PRO A 96 13.67 -4.09 9.88
N GLY A 97 13.23 -5.09 9.10
CA GLY A 97 14.10 -6.07 8.45
C GLY A 97 14.74 -7.09 9.40
N THR A 98 14.60 -6.91 10.70
CA THR A 98 14.90 -7.89 11.73
C THR A 98 13.72 -8.85 11.91
N PRO A 99 13.96 -10.09 12.35
CA PRO A 99 12.87 -10.96 12.81
C PRO A 99 12.04 -10.20 13.84
N LEU A 100 10.73 -10.19 13.64
CA LEU A 100 9.81 -9.68 14.65
C LEU A 100 9.81 -10.64 15.84
N ASP A 101 9.54 -10.12 17.03
CA ASP A 101 9.36 -10.99 18.19
C ASP A 101 8.10 -11.87 18.02
N ALA A 102 7.91 -12.86 18.89
CA ALA A 102 6.80 -13.80 18.76
C ALA A 102 5.41 -13.16 18.89
N ASN A 103 5.32 -11.90 19.33
CA ASN A 103 4.07 -11.20 19.59
C ASN A 103 3.79 -10.07 18.59
N GLU A 104 4.75 -9.71 17.75
CA GLU A 104 4.65 -8.65 16.76
C GLU A 104 4.60 -9.21 15.33
N THR A 105 3.65 -8.70 14.55
CA THR A 105 3.56 -8.90 13.10
C THR A 105 3.81 -7.58 12.38
N LEU A 106 4.16 -7.64 11.09
CA LEU A 106 4.30 -6.42 10.30
C LEU A 106 2.97 -5.64 10.29
N LEU A 107 1.86 -6.37 10.25
CA LEU A 107 0.51 -5.84 10.36
C LEU A 107 0.29 -5.11 11.70
N SER A 108 0.55 -5.76 12.83
CA SER A 108 0.34 -5.14 14.15
C SER A 108 1.22 -3.90 14.35
N LEU A 109 2.45 -3.93 13.83
CA LEU A 109 3.31 -2.75 13.85
C LEU A 109 2.73 -1.62 13.00
N ALA A 110 2.36 -1.90 11.75
CA ALA A 110 1.76 -0.89 10.89
C ALA A 110 0.51 -0.27 11.53
N ASN A 111 -0.36 -1.05 12.17
CA ASN A 111 -1.54 -0.53 12.88
C ASN A 111 -1.18 0.52 13.91
N ASN A 112 -0.15 0.24 14.72
CA ASN A 112 0.35 1.13 15.75
C ASN A 112 0.89 2.44 15.17
N PHE A 113 1.59 2.37 14.03
CA PHE A 113 2.16 3.55 13.36
C PHE A 113 1.14 4.34 12.54
N CYS A 114 0.12 3.68 12.00
CA CYS A 114 -0.93 4.34 11.23
C CYS A 114 -2.02 4.93 12.13
N GLY A 115 -1.97 4.67 13.45
CA GLY A 115 -2.90 5.19 14.44
C GLY A 115 -4.32 4.65 14.31
N LYS A 116 -4.47 3.42 13.77
CA LYS A 116 -5.75 2.81 13.44
C LYS A 116 -5.81 1.33 13.84
N GLU A 117 -6.88 0.96 14.52
CA GLU A 117 -7.18 -0.44 14.84
C GLU A 117 -7.66 -1.18 13.60
N VAL A 118 -6.81 -2.07 13.12
CA VAL A 118 -7.23 -2.96 12.06
C VAL A 118 -8.03 -4.09 12.67
N PRO A 119 -9.32 -4.27 12.35
CA PRO A 119 -10.04 -5.50 12.60
C PRO A 119 -9.20 -6.71 12.22
N SER A 120 -8.91 -7.52 13.25
CA SER A 120 -8.25 -8.81 13.09
C SER A 120 -8.95 -9.65 12.01
N PRO A 121 -8.22 -10.48 11.25
CA PRO A 121 -8.80 -11.42 10.31
C PRO A 121 -9.48 -12.57 11.08
N SER A 122 -10.61 -12.31 11.72
CA SER A 122 -11.48 -13.35 12.25
C SER A 122 -12.88 -13.20 11.65
N SER A 123 -13.17 -14.13 10.73
CA SER A 123 -14.50 -14.62 10.38
C SER A 123 -15.59 -13.58 10.06
N ALA A 124 -15.74 -13.18 8.81
CA ALA A 124 -17.06 -13.11 8.16
C ALA A 124 -16.97 -12.75 6.67
N SER A 125 -17.51 -13.64 5.87
CA SER A 125 -18.01 -13.43 4.53
C SER A 125 -19.05 -12.29 4.46
N THR A 126 -19.12 -11.66 3.27
CA THR A 126 -20.32 -11.05 2.62
C THR A 126 -20.77 -9.61 2.99
N TYR A 127 -20.90 -8.80 1.92
CA TYR A 127 -21.76 -7.61 1.68
C TYR A 127 -21.17 -6.16 1.69
N PHE A 128 -20.98 -5.66 0.45
CA PHE A 128 -21.46 -4.41 -0.19
C PHE A 128 -21.23 -3.00 0.42
N ILE A 129 -20.59 -2.17 -0.43
CA ILE A 129 -20.71 -0.72 -0.67
C ILE A 129 -20.33 0.24 0.48
N THR A 130 -19.16 0.83 0.32
CA THR A 130 -18.91 2.29 0.15
C THR A 130 -17.64 2.40 -0.73
N PRO A 131 -17.20 3.54 -1.28
CA PRO A 131 -16.05 3.55 -2.20
C PRO A 131 -14.77 3.44 -1.36
N VAL A 132 -14.23 2.23 -1.32
CA VAL A 132 -13.21 1.81 -0.38
C VAL A 132 -11.93 1.39 -1.14
N ILE A 133 -10.80 1.83 -0.61
CA ILE A 133 -9.42 1.32 -0.78
C ILE A 133 -8.62 1.59 -2.07
N LEU A 134 -7.46 2.24 -1.90
CA LEU A 134 -6.35 2.28 -2.85
C LEU A 134 -5.02 2.54 -2.13
N PHE A 135 -3.90 1.84 -2.40
CA PHE A 135 -2.58 2.49 -2.49
C PHE A 135 -1.46 1.60 -3.02
N PHE A 136 -0.43 2.27 -3.53
CA PHE A 136 0.93 1.77 -3.60
C PHE A 136 1.34 1.20 -2.26
N LEU A 137 1.26 -0.13 -2.19
CA LEU A 137 1.52 -0.92 -1.01
C LEU A 137 0.54 -0.64 0.17
N LEU A 138 0.13 -1.79 0.72
CA LEU A 138 -0.52 -2.07 1.97
C LEU A 138 -1.50 -1.07 2.59
N LEU A 139 -2.79 -1.38 2.42
CA LEU A 139 -3.87 -0.95 3.29
C LEU A 139 -4.15 -1.94 4.38
N ILE A 140 -4.51 -1.39 5.52
CA ILE A 140 -5.17 -2.11 6.56
C ILE A 140 -6.44 -1.34 6.96
N TYR A 141 -7.62 -1.98 6.89
CA TYR A 141 -8.93 -1.46 7.32
C TYR A 141 -9.07 -1.72 8.82
N ALA A 142 -9.52 -0.82 9.72
CA ALA A 142 -10.49 0.27 9.70
C ALA A 142 -10.05 1.42 10.64
#